data_AF-A0A133XSZ5-F1
#
_entry.id   AF-A0A133XSZ5-F1
#
_cell.length_a   1.000
_cell.length_b   1.000
_cell.length_c   1.000
_cell.angle_alpha   90.00
_cell.angle_beta   90.00
_cell.angle_gamma   90.00
#
_symmetry.space_group_name_H-M   'P 1'
#
loop_
_entity.id
_entity.type
_entity.pdbx_description
1 polymer ?
#
loop_
_entity_poly.entity_id
_entity_poly.type
_entity_poly.pdbx_seq_one_letter_code
_entity_poly.pdbx_strand_id
1 'polypeptide(L)'
;MDKQQVSRHYKTIDEFERHTLETLLKKKIAISEIARIMNRPRRSIQREIKRGLVAFLNESDKVIHFEYSAVVAQQTRVTNFSRCGSKPKHDADDAKIYAKLIHEKKWSPAAVVAYATQNNLVNLPISESTLYTHVAKGLIPNTSNVHLPRKGLTSRRSQKQYSKPKDPCFGESIENRPEEINSRKTFGHWEGDLVCSGWNKKGAVLTLLERKTRYLVSIKLPDKKAESVDAALNFLEKKLKGKASKIIRSITFDNGREFSHDKVIEQSCLNKNKKRWKVYYCHPYTSCERGSNENANGLLRRAGIPKGCDISNLEKGAVAKAAQWVNELPREILGFKTAAQAFREELFKLKLIA
;
A
#
# COMPACT_ATOMS: atom_id res chain seq x y z
N MET A 1 39.93 -28.73 31.31
CA MET A 1 39.50 -29.48 30.10
C MET A 1 38.20 -28.87 29.61
N ASP A 2 38.31 -27.86 28.74
CA ASP A 2 37.17 -27.13 28.20
C ASP A 2 36.46 -27.97 27.14
N LYS A 3 35.25 -28.45 27.46
CA LYS A 3 34.34 -29.00 26.46
C LYS A 3 33.71 -27.82 25.73
N GLN A 4 34.34 -27.38 24.65
CA GLN A 4 33.69 -26.50 23.68
C GLN A 4 32.38 -27.15 23.22
N GLN A 5 31.28 -26.55 23.64
CA GLN A 5 29.92 -26.94 23.29
C GLN A 5 29.68 -26.54 21.84
N VAL A 6 30.12 -27.38 20.89
CA VAL A 6 29.87 -27.17 19.45
C VAL A 6 28.37 -27.26 19.22
N SER A 7 27.74 -26.12 18.94
CA SER A 7 26.30 -26.06 18.64
C SER A 7 26.00 -26.95 17.43
N ARG A 8 25.25 -28.04 17.66
CA ARG A 8 24.83 -28.97 16.61
C ARG A 8 23.67 -28.37 15.82
N HIS A 9 23.93 -27.32 15.06
CA HIS A 9 23.06 -27.00 13.93
C HIS A 9 23.26 -28.09 12.87
N TYR A 10 22.19 -28.83 12.55
CA TYR A 10 22.17 -29.81 11.46
C TYR A 10 22.34 -29.09 10.12
N LYS A 11 23.57 -28.73 9.79
CA LYS A 11 23.93 -28.23 8.47
C LYS A 11 23.81 -29.41 7.50
N THR A 12 22.87 -29.31 6.57
CA THR A 12 22.73 -30.24 5.47
C THR A 12 23.98 -30.21 4.59
N ILE A 13 24.37 -31.36 4.01
CA ILE A 13 25.52 -31.47 3.09
C ILE A 13 25.30 -30.52 1.90
N ASP A 14 26.23 -29.63 1.61
CA ASP A 14 26.12 -28.69 0.47
C ASP A 14 26.53 -29.36 -0.86
N GLU A 15 26.59 -28.61 -1.96
CA GLU A 15 26.94 -29.18 -3.29
C GLU A 15 28.44 -29.55 -3.38
N PHE A 16 29.30 -28.72 -2.81
CA PHE A 16 30.75 -28.97 -2.79
C PHE A 16 31.11 -30.20 -1.95
N GLU A 17 30.48 -30.33 -0.78
CA GLU A 17 30.59 -31.50 0.09
C GLU A 17 30.09 -32.77 -0.61
N ARG A 18 29.08 -32.70 -1.51
CA ARG A 18 28.65 -33.86 -2.31
C ARG A 18 29.73 -34.34 -3.28
N HIS A 19 30.41 -33.42 -3.98
CA HIS A 19 31.52 -33.76 -4.88
C HIS A 19 32.75 -34.28 -4.12
N THR A 20 33.00 -33.74 -2.93
CA THR A 20 34.05 -34.24 -2.04
C THR A 20 33.74 -35.67 -1.61
N LEU A 21 32.50 -35.96 -1.22
CA LEU A 21 32.04 -37.30 -0.86
C LEU A 21 32.21 -38.29 -2.02
N GLU A 22 31.83 -37.92 -3.24
CA GLU A 22 32.00 -38.74 -4.44
C GLU A 22 33.48 -39.08 -4.69
N THR A 23 34.37 -38.11 -4.53
CA THR A 23 35.82 -38.29 -4.69
C THR A 23 36.39 -39.25 -3.64
N LEU A 24 35.98 -39.13 -2.37
CA LEU A 24 36.42 -40.00 -1.28
C LEU A 24 35.90 -41.43 -1.44
N LEU A 25 34.69 -41.61 -1.97
CA LEU A 25 34.12 -42.92 -2.29
C LEU A 25 34.85 -43.59 -3.45
N LYS A 26 35.22 -42.83 -4.50
CA LYS A 26 36.06 -43.33 -5.61
C LYS A 26 37.44 -43.81 -5.13
N LYS A 27 38.00 -43.14 -4.12
CA LYS A 27 39.23 -43.55 -3.42
C LYS A 27 39.03 -44.75 -2.48
N LYS A 28 37.84 -45.35 -2.42
CA LYS A 28 37.46 -46.51 -1.58
C LYS A 28 37.72 -46.30 -0.08
N ILE A 29 37.64 -45.06 0.40
CA ILE A 29 37.82 -44.73 1.83
C ILE A 29 36.59 -45.21 2.63
N ALA A 30 36.82 -45.74 3.83
CA ALA A 30 35.75 -46.23 4.69
C ALA A 30 34.80 -45.10 5.15
N ILE A 31 33.49 -45.38 5.24
CA ILE A 31 32.46 -44.38 5.59
C ILE A 31 32.73 -43.71 6.96
N SER A 32 33.30 -44.44 7.93
CA SER A 32 33.72 -43.88 9.24
C SER A 32 34.79 -42.81 9.10
N GLU A 33 35.74 -43.00 8.19
CA GLU A 33 36.83 -42.08 7.95
C GLU A 33 36.38 -40.87 7.13
N ILE A 34 35.52 -41.10 6.12
CA ILE A 34 34.84 -40.02 5.40
C ILE A 34 34.06 -39.11 6.37
N ALA A 35 33.38 -39.70 7.36
CA ALA A 35 32.67 -38.96 8.40
C ALA A 35 33.61 -38.08 9.25
N ARG A 36 34.81 -38.57 9.55
CA ARG A 36 35.84 -37.79 10.25
C ARG A 36 36.40 -36.67 9.37
N ILE A 37 36.72 -36.95 8.11
CA ILE A 37 37.28 -35.99 7.14
C ILE A 37 36.30 -34.83 6.87
N MET A 38 35.03 -35.15 6.61
CA MET A 38 34.00 -34.15 6.33
C MET A 38 33.44 -33.50 7.61
N ASN A 39 33.87 -33.94 8.79
CA ASN A 39 33.33 -33.53 10.08
C ASN A 39 31.78 -33.62 10.14
N ARG A 40 31.23 -34.71 9.61
CA ARG A 40 29.77 -34.97 9.55
C ARG A 40 29.42 -36.26 10.29
N PRO A 41 28.23 -36.36 10.92
CA PRO A 41 27.78 -37.61 11.51
C PRO A 41 27.70 -38.73 10.46
N ARG A 42 28.18 -39.93 10.82
CA ARG A 42 28.16 -41.12 9.95
C ARG A 42 26.78 -41.37 9.31
N ARG A 43 25.71 -41.22 10.09
CA ARG A 43 24.31 -41.38 9.61
C ARG A 43 23.94 -40.37 8.51
N SER A 44 24.46 -39.14 8.56
CA SER A 44 24.19 -38.12 7.54
C SER A 44 24.84 -38.49 6.22
N ILE A 45 26.07 -38.99 6.23
CA ILE A 45 26.76 -39.47 5.03
C ILE A 45 26.05 -40.69 4.45
N GLN A 46 25.69 -41.68 5.28
CA GLN A 46 24.94 -42.85 4.80
C GLN A 46 23.61 -42.48 4.13
N ARG A 47 22.87 -41.54 4.73
CA ARG A 47 21.61 -41.01 4.14
C ARG A 47 21.86 -40.29 2.82
N GLU A 48 22.96 -39.55 2.72
CA GLU A 48 23.31 -38.84 1.49
C GLU A 48 23.73 -39.81 0.38
N ILE A 49 24.56 -40.80 0.69
CA ILE A 49 24.94 -41.86 -0.25
C ILE A 49 23.68 -42.53 -0.81
N LYS A 50 22.74 -42.89 0.06
CA LYS A 50 21.46 -43.49 -0.36
C LYS A 50 20.64 -42.58 -1.30
N ARG A 51 20.73 -41.25 -1.17
CA ARG A 51 20.03 -40.29 -2.03
C ARG A 51 20.66 -40.13 -3.42
N GLY A 52 21.98 -40.33 -3.53
CA GLY A 52 22.73 -40.19 -4.77
C GLY A 52 23.09 -41.50 -5.46
N LEU A 53 22.51 -42.61 -5.03
CA LEU A 53 22.87 -43.95 -5.49
C LEU A 53 22.20 -44.23 -6.85
N VAL A 54 23.01 -44.50 -7.87
CA VAL A 54 22.60 -44.68 -9.26
C VAL A 54 22.98 -46.09 -9.70
N ALA A 55 22.08 -46.75 -10.43
CA ALA A 55 22.34 -48.05 -11.05
C ALA A 55 23.05 -47.85 -12.39
N PHE A 56 24.22 -48.47 -12.54
CA PHE A 56 24.98 -48.54 -13.77
C PHE A 56 24.96 -49.98 -14.29
N LEU A 57 24.69 -50.14 -15.58
CA LEU A 57 24.77 -51.44 -16.25
C LEU A 57 26.16 -51.57 -16.87
N ASN A 58 26.91 -52.59 -16.45
CA ASN A 58 28.13 -52.94 -17.18
C ASN A 58 27.75 -53.64 -18.49
N GLU A 59 28.09 -53.05 -19.62
CA GLU A 59 27.74 -53.58 -20.95
C GLU A 59 28.39 -54.95 -21.23
N SER A 60 29.56 -55.22 -20.65
CA SER A 60 30.31 -56.46 -20.83
C SER A 60 29.68 -57.64 -20.08
N ASP A 61 29.32 -57.45 -18.81
CA ASP A 61 28.90 -58.55 -17.92
C ASP A 61 27.38 -58.57 -17.68
N LYS A 62 26.64 -57.56 -18.19
CA LYS A 62 25.21 -57.33 -17.93
C LYS A 62 24.84 -57.26 -16.44
N VAL A 63 25.82 -57.03 -15.57
CA VAL A 63 25.62 -56.88 -14.11
C VAL A 63 25.34 -55.42 -13.77
N ILE A 64 24.32 -55.20 -12.95
CA ILE A 64 23.99 -53.89 -12.39
C ILE A 64 24.88 -53.64 -11.17
N HIS A 65 25.65 -52.55 -11.19
CA HIS A 65 26.37 -52.06 -10.02
C HIS A 65 25.82 -50.69 -9.60
N PHE A 66 25.98 -50.35 -8.33
CA PHE A 66 25.47 -49.11 -7.78
C PHE A 66 26.62 -48.19 -7.39
N GLU A 67 26.64 -46.98 -7.95
CA GLU A 67 27.63 -45.96 -7.58
C GLU A 67 26.93 -44.69 -7.10
N TYR A 68 27.63 -43.98 -6.23
CA TYR A 68 27.16 -42.67 -5.77
C TYR A 68 27.54 -41.59 -6.80
N SER A 69 26.55 -40.81 -7.24
CA SER A 69 26.74 -39.63 -8.07
C SER A 69 26.37 -38.36 -7.30
N ALA A 70 27.32 -37.43 -7.19
CA ALA A 70 27.08 -36.14 -6.55
C ALA A 70 26.02 -35.31 -7.30
N VAL A 71 26.02 -35.39 -8.63
CA VAL A 71 25.09 -34.68 -9.51
C VAL A 71 23.66 -35.15 -9.28
N VAL A 72 23.43 -36.47 -9.26
CA VAL A 72 22.09 -37.04 -9.01
C VAL A 72 21.61 -36.75 -7.59
N ALA A 73 22.50 -36.81 -6.59
CA ALA A 73 22.16 -36.42 -5.22
C ALA A 73 21.71 -34.96 -5.13
N GLN A 74 22.41 -34.05 -5.83
CA GLN A 74 22.08 -32.63 -5.90
C GLN A 74 20.73 -32.40 -6.60
N GLN A 75 20.52 -33.02 -7.76
CA GLN A 75 19.25 -32.93 -8.48
C GLN A 75 18.08 -33.42 -7.63
N THR A 76 18.20 -34.61 -7.02
CA THR A 76 17.19 -35.19 -6.13
C THR A 76 16.85 -34.24 -4.97
N ARG A 77 17.86 -33.58 -4.40
CA ARG A 77 17.65 -32.57 -3.37
C ARG A 77 16.88 -31.37 -3.89
N VAL A 78 17.27 -30.81 -5.03
CA VAL A 78 16.58 -29.66 -5.65
C VAL A 78 15.13 -30.00 -5.94
N THR A 79 14.85 -31.18 -6.49
CA THR A 79 13.48 -31.66 -6.78
C THR A 79 12.67 -31.89 -5.49
N ASN A 80 13.26 -32.47 -4.46
CA ASN A 80 12.55 -32.65 -3.19
C ASN A 80 12.30 -31.30 -2.51
N PHE A 81 13.28 -30.39 -2.57
CA PHE A 81 13.12 -29.05 -2.04
C PHE A 81 12.06 -28.24 -2.78
N SER A 82 11.92 -28.40 -4.10
CA SER A 82 10.85 -27.75 -4.86
C SER A 82 9.45 -28.32 -4.54
N ARG A 83 9.38 -29.58 -4.08
CA ARG A 83 8.16 -30.20 -3.55
C ARG A 83 7.87 -29.82 -2.09
N CYS A 84 8.89 -29.33 -1.37
CA CYS A 84 8.72 -28.84 -0.01
C CYS A 84 8.09 -27.44 -0.02
N GLY A 85 7.17 -27.21 0.90
CA GLY A 85 6.54 -25.91 1.11
C GLY A 85 5.03 -26.02 1.28
N SER A 86 4.42 -24.99 1.87
CA SER A 86 2.96 -24.90 1.91
C SER A 86 2.45 -24.74 0.49
N LYS A 87 1.47 -25.57 0.12
CA LYS A 87 0.66 -25.31 -1.08
C LYS A 87 0.04 -23.91 -0.99
N PRO A 88 -0.24 -23.26 -2.14
CA PRO A 88 -0.95 -22.00 -2.15
C PRO A 88 -2.28 -22.13 -1.40
N LYS A 89 -2.57 -21.17 -0.52
CA LYS A 89 -3.81 -21.14 0.29
C LYS A 89 -5.03 -20.57 -0.45
N HIS A 90 -5.02 -20.65 -1.78
CA HIS A 90 -6.04 -20.09 -2.66
C HIS A 90 -6.09 -20.95 -3.92
N ASP A 91 -7.27 -21.03 -4.53
CA ASP A 91 -7.43 -21.71 -5.81
C ASP A 91 -7.00 -20.81 -6.99
N ALA A 92 -7.06 -21.35 -8.21
CA ALA A 92 -6.65 -20.63 -9.41
C ALA A 92 -7.60 -19.47 -9.76
N ASP A 93 -8.87 -19.55 -9.36
CA ASP A 93 -9.87 -18.54 -9.69
C ASP A 93 -9.80 -17.37 -8.70
N ASP A 94 -9.63 -17.65 -7.41
CA ASP A 94 -9.28 -16.69 -6.36
C ASP A 94 -8.04 -15.88 -6.77
N ALA A 95 -7.00 -16.55 -7.29
CA ALA A 95 -5.79 -15.89 -7.78
C ALA A 95 -6.06 -14.91 -8.92
N LYS A 96 -6.94 -15.28 -9.88
CA LYS A 96 -7.36 -14.39 -10.97
C LYS A 96 -8.15 -13.19 -10.45
N ILE A 97 -9.01 -13.39 -9.46
CA ILE A 97 -9.82 -12.31 -8.85
C ILE A 97 -8.89 -11.31 -8.15
N TYR A 98 -7.91 -11.79 -7.38
CA TYR A 98 -6.91 -10.92 -6.77
C TYR A 98 -6.10 -10.16 -7.83
N ALA A 99 -5.62 -10.84 -8.87
CA ALA A 99 -4.90 -10.20 -9.97
C ALA A 99 -5.75 -9.10 -10.63
N LYS A 100 -7.01 -9.40 -10.95
CA LYS A 100 -7.96 -8.48 -11.58
C LYS A 100 -8.14 -7.22 -10.74
N LEU A 101 -8.40 -7.35 -9.44
CA LEU A 101 -8.56 -6.21 -8.53
C LEU A 101 -7.26 -5.39 -8.38
N ILE A 102 -6.09 -6.04 -8.38
CA ILE A 102 -4.80 -5.34 -8.35
C ILE A 102 -4.57 -4.54 -9.64
N HIS A 103 -4.88 -5.10 -10.81
CA HIS A 103 -4.59 -4.47 -12.10
C HIS A 103 -5.63 -3.43 -12.51
N GLU A 104 -6.91 -3.79 -12.50
CA GLU A 104 -8.00 -2.93 -12.96
C GLU A 104 -8.29 -1.81 -11.96
N LYS A 105 -8.45 -2.19 -10.69
CA LYS A 105 -8.78 -1.23 -9.64
C LYS A 105 -7.54 -0.58 -9.05
N LYS A 106 -6.32 -1.06 -9.33
CA LYS A 106 -5.09 -0.55 -8.71
C LYS A 106 -5.26 -0.48 -7.19
N TRP A 107 -5.74 -1.53 -6.53
CA TRP A 107 -5.89 -1.50 -5.07
C TRP A 107 -4.63 -2.02 -4.36
N SER A 108 -4.53 -1.85 -3.03
CA SER A 108 -3.49 -2.51 -2.25
C SER A 108 -3.91 -3.95 -1.92
N PRO A 109 -2.98 -4.88 -1.67
CA PRO A 109 -3.31 -6.24 -1.24
C PRO A 109 -4.27 -6.29 -0.04
N ALA A 110 -4.11 -5.42 0.96
CA ALA A 110 -5.05 -5.28 2.08
C ALA A 110 -6.49 -4.98 1.60
N ALA A 111 -6.65 -3.96 0.75
CA ALA A 111 -7.97 -3.57 0.24
C ALA A 111 -8.58 -4.65 -0.65
N VAL A 112 -7.76 -5.34 -1.45
CA VAL A 112 -8.17 -6.45 -2.33
C VAL A 112 -8.71 -7.62 -1.51
N VAL A 113 -7.96 -8.07 -0.51
CA VAL A 113 -8.37 -9.18 0.38
C VAL A 113 -9.66 -8.83 1.11
N ALA A 114 -9.73 -7.65 1.72
CA ALA A 114 -10.89 -7.24 2.49
C ALA A 114 -12.14 -7.14 1.61
N TYR A 115 -12.02 -6.52 0.43
CA TYR A 115 -13.12 -6.41 -0.52
C TYR A 115 -13.59 -7.78 -1.02
N ALA A 116 -12.65 -8.64 -1.42
CA ALA A 116 -12.98 -9.98 -1.90
C ALA A 116 -13.69 -10.82 -0.83
N THR A 117 -13.25 -10.71 0.42
CA THR A 117 -13.85 -11.42 1.55
C THR A 117 -15.24 -10.88 1.89
N GLN A 118 -15.41 -9.56 1.99
CA GLN A 118 -16.70 -8.93 2.33
C GLN A 118 -17.78 -9.15 1.28
N ASN A 119 -17.39 -9.31 0.02
CA ASN A 119 -18.31 -9.54 -1.10
C ASN A 119 -18.40 -11.03 -1.48
N ASN A 120 -17.83 -11.94 -0.69
CA ASN A 120 -17.81 -13.39 -0.95
C ASN A 120 -17.37 -13.73 -2.38
N LEU A 121 -16.37 -13.01 -2.89
CA LEU A 121 -15.85 -13.22 -4.25
C LEU A 121 -14.86 -14.39 -4.34
N VAL A 122 -14.35 -14.83 -3.19
CA VAL A 122 -13.31 -15.86 -3.11
C VAL A 122 -13.75 -16.98 -2.19
N ASN A 123 -13.33 -18.20 -2.51
CA ASN A 123 -13.70 -19.39 -1.74
C ASN A 123 -12.85 -19.50 -0.47
N LEU A 124 -11.54 -19.24 -0.59
CA LEU A 124 -10.58 -19.37 0.49
C LEU A 124 -9.90 -18.02 0.73
N PRO A 125 -10.50 -17.13 1.54
CA PRO A 125 -9.92 -15.83 1.82
C PRO A 125 -8.56 -15.98 2.53
N ILE A 126 -7.53 -15.38 1.95
CA ILE A 126 -6.18 -15.34 2.52
C ILE A 126 -5.94 -14.05 3.30
N SER A 127 -4.95 -14.03 4.19
CA SER A 127 -4.53 -12.78 4.85
C SER A 127 -3.79 -11.83 3.90
N GLU A 128 -3.74 -10.54 4.22
CA GLU A 128 -2.94 -9.53 3.51
C GLU A 128 -1.49 -9.98 3.32
N SER A 129 -0.83 -10.42 4.41
CA SER A 129 0.56 -10.87 4.38
C SER A 129 0.79 -12.05 3.42
N THR A 130 -0.21 -12.92 3.32
CA THR A 130 -0.20 -14.07 2.41
C THR A 130 -0.31 -13.62 0.96
N LEU A 131 -1.20 -12.66 0.66
CA LEU A 131 -1.31 -12.10 -0.69
C LEU A 131 -0.01 -11.40 -1.12
N TYR A 132 0.61 -10.60 -0.26
CA TYR A 132 1.94 -10.01 -0.54
C TYR A 132 2.99 -11.09 -0.84
N THR A 133 3.07 -12.12 -0.01
CA THR A 133 4.01 -13.24 -0.20
C THR A 133 3.75 -13.97 -1.51
N HIS A 134 2.48 -14.19 -1.86
CA HIS A 134 2.10 -14.87 -3.10
C HIS A 134 2.43 -14.03 -4.33
N VAL A 135 2.21 -12.71 -4.30
CA VAL A 135 2.66 -11.80 -5.37
C VAL A 135 4.18 -11.84 -5.53
N ALA A 136 4.93 -11.82 -4.42
CA ALA A 136 6.39 -11.86 -4.48
C ALA A 136 6.94 -13.20 -5.02
N LYS A 137 6.23 -14.30 -4.76
CA LYS A 137 6.55 -15.65 -5.27
C LYS A 137 6.04 -15.91 -6.69
N GLY A 138 5.34 -14.96 -7.32
CA GLY A 138 4.73 -15.16 -8.64
C GLY A 138 3.56 -16.14 -8.67
N LEU A 139 2.91 -16.37 -7.52
CA LEU A 139 1.74 -17.25 -7.41
C LEU A 139 0.43 -16.57 -7.84
N ILE A 140 0.45 -15.25 -8.02
CA ILE A 140 -0.68 -14.47 -8.54
C ILE A 140 -0.42 -14.18 -10.04
N PRO A 141 -1.35 -14.55 -10.94
CA PRO A 141 -1.12 -14.50 -12.37
C PRO A 141 -0.86 -13.08 -12.87
N ASN A 142 0.21 -12.92 -13.65
CA ASN A 142 0.62 -11.64 -14.24
C ASN A 142 0.79 -10.50 -13.21
N THR A 143 0.99 -10.82 -11.93
CA THR A 143 1.14 -9.82 -10.87
C THR A 143 2.51 -9.99 -10.22
N SER A 144 3.21 -8.87 -10.11
CA SER A 144 4.49 -8.76 -9.43
C SER A 144 4.53 -7.48 -8.58
N ASN A 145 5.61 -7.28 -7.84
CA ASN A 145 5.78 -6.12 -6.98
C ASN A 145 5.68 -4.76 -7.71
N VAL A 146 5.88 -4.72 -9.04
CA VAL A 146 5.77 -3.46 -9.81
C VAL A 146 4.34 -2.92 -9.89
N HIS A 147 3.34 -3.79 -9.70
CA HIS A 147 1.92 -3.45 -9.75
C HIS A 147 1.39 -2.95 -8.40
N LEU A 148 2.19 -3.08 -7.32
CA LEU A 148 1.78 -2.71 -5.96
C LEU A 148 2.00 -1.20 -5.68
N PRO A 149 1.16 -0.58 -4.82
CA PRO A 149 1.12 0.87 -4.62
C PRO A 149 2.38 1.53 -4.05
N ARG A 150 3.11 0.83 -3.18
CA ARG A 150 4.27 1.37 -2.46
C ARG A 150 5.49 0.52 -2.81
N LYS A 151 6.55 1.20 -3.21
CA LYS A 151 7.86 0.63 -3.55
C LYS A 151 8.89 1.06 -2.49
N GLY A 152 9.76 0.14 -2.11
CA GLY A 152 10.99 0.43 -1.36
C GLY A 152 10.81 0.66 0.14
N LEU A 153 11.95 0.62 0.85
CA LEU A 153 12.07 1.05 2.23
C LEU A 153 11.87 2.56 2.28
N THR A 154 10.80 3.01 2.94
CA THR A 154 10.66 4.43 3.26
C THR A 154 11.61 4.71 4.42
N SER A 155 12.65 5.52 4.19
CA SER A 155 13.41 6.04 5.32
C SER A 155 12.45 6.90 6.15
N ARG A 156 12.20 6.48 7.40
CA ARG A 156 11.51 7.34 8.36
C ARG A 156 12.44 8.53 8.58
N ARG A 157 12.16 9.64 7.91
CA ARG A 157 12.78 10.92 8.28
C ARG A 157 12.39 11.20 9.73
N SER A 158 13.37 11.53 10.56
CA SER A 158 13.12 11.95 11.93
C SER A 158 12.13 13.10 11.94
N GLN A 159 11.19 13.06 12.89
CA GLN A 159 10.22 14.12 13.08
C GLN A 159 10.97 15.36 13.55
N LYS A 160 11.18 16.33 12.66
CA LYS A 160 11.74 17.63 13.04
C LYS A 160 10.76 18.28 14.01
N GLN A 161 11.24 18.72 15.17
CA GLN A 161 10.48 19.62 16.04
C GLN A 161 10.41 20.97 15.35
N TYR A 162 9.20 21.39 14.98
CA TYR A 162 8.98 22.73 14.43
C TYR A 162 8.80 23.70 15.60
N SER A 163 9.61 24.76 15.62
CA SER A 163 9.36 25.92 16.48
C SER A 163 8.08 26.62 16.03
N LYS A 164 7.32 27.22 16.97
CA LYS A 164 6.15 28.04 16.61
C LYS A 164 6.54 29.08 15.55
N PRO A 165 5.90 29.09 14.38
CA PRO A 165 6.22 30.08 13.35
C PRO A 165 5.86 31.49 13.85
N LYS A 166 6.69 32.47 13.48
CA LYS A 166 6.49 33.88 13.83
C LYS A 166 5.51 34.59 12.90
N ASP A 167 5.23 34.02 11.73
CA ASP A 167 4.36 34.64 10.73
C ASP A 167 2.89 34.47 11.09
N PRO A 168 2.05 35.51 10.91
CA PRO A 168 0.63 35.43 11.19
C PRO A 168 -0.09 34.51 10.19
N CYS A 169 -1.16 33.88 10.66
CA CYS A 169 -2.11 33.18 9.79
C CYS A 169 -2.96 34.20 9.03
N PHE A 170 -3.40 33.87 7.81
CA PHE A 170 -4.30 34.74 7.03
C PHE A 170 -5.66 34.96 7.71
N GLY A 171 -6.13 33.98 8.48
CA GLY A 171 -7.35 34.05 9.26
C GLY A 171 -7.21 33.34 10.61
N GLU A 172 -8.30 32.75 11.09
CA GLU A 172 -8.32 32.11 12.40
C GLU A 172 -7.38 30.90 12.49
N SER A 173 -6.50 30.90 13.50
CA SER A 173 -5.51 29.85 13.72
C SER A 173 -6.17 28.50 14.05
N ILE A 174 -5.50 27.41 13.67
CA ILE A 174 -5.83 26.04 14.06
C ILE A 174 -5.84 25.84 15.59
N GLU A 175 -5.10 26.65 16.35
CA GLU A 175 -5.10 26.62 17.83
C GLU A 175 -6.47 27.01 18.42
N ASN A 176 -7.24 27.85 17.73
CA ASN A 176 -8.56 28.29 18.20
C ASN A 176 -9.68 27.30 17.86
N ARG A 177 -9.32 26.16 17.27
CA ARG A 177 -10.26 25.14 16.85
C ARG A 177 -10.78 24.36 18.06
N PRO A 178 -12.11 24.09 18.14
CA PRO A 178 -12.65 23.17 19.13
C PRO A 178 -11.98 21.80 19.07
N GLU A 179 -11.65 21.25 20.24
CA GLU A 179 -10.87 20.01 20.36
C GLU A 179 -11.59 18.78 19.76
N GLU A 180 -12.93 18.82 19.70
CA GLU A 180 -13.74 17.79 19.04
C GLU A 180 -13.33 17.57 17.58
N ILE A 181 -12.88 18.61 16.87
CA ILE A 181 -12.48 18.54 15.47
C ILE A 181 -11.14 17.80 15.32
N ASN A 182 -10.26 17.89 16.32
CA ASN A 182 -8.97 17.22 16.33
C ASN A 182 -9.12 15.69 16.45
N SER A 183 -10.15 15.23 17.17
CA SER A 183 -10.46 13.81 17.34
C SER A 183 -10.83 13.06 16.05
N ARG A 184 -11.24 13.79 14.98
CA ARG A 184 -11.73 13.24 13.70
C ARG A 184 -12.97 12.32 13.85
N LYS A 185 -13.71 12.43 14.96
CA LYS A 185 -14.92 11.64 15.23
C LYS A 185 -16.20 12.35 14.78
N THR A 186 -16.15 13.67 14.64
CA THR A 186 -17.27 14.51 14.23
C THR A 186 -17.31 14.70 12.72
N PHE A 187 -18.52 14.63 12.15
CA PHE A 187 -18.73 14.79 10.71
C PHE A 187 -18.85 16.26 10.31
N GLY A 188 -18.33 16.57 9.12
CA GLY A 188 -18.53 17.86 8.47
C GLY A 188 -17.37 18.83 8.66
N HIS A 189 -16.23 18.33 9.13
CA HIS A 189 -14.98 19.10 9.19
C HIS A 189 -14.08 18.63 8.07
N TRP A 190 -13.62 19.58 7.25
CA TRP A 190 -12.89 19.29 6.02
C TRP A 190 -11.48 19.86 6.08
N GLU A 191 -10.55 19.22 5.39
CA GLU A 191 -9.21 19.73 5.10
C GLU A 191 -9.13 20.06 3.61
N GLY A 192 -8.71 21.28 3.28
CA GLY A 192 -8.53 21.76 1.92
C GLY A 192 -7.07 21.79 1.50
N ASP A 193 -6.82 21.54 0.21
CA ASP A 193 -5.49 21.61 -0.40
C ASP A 193 -5.56 21.89 -1.91
N LEU A 194 -4.44 22.31 -2.50
CA LEU A 194 -4.29 22.42 -3.95
C LEU A 194 -3.30 21.39 -4.51
N VAL A 195 -3.83 20.48 -5.32
CA VAL A 195 -3.00 19.60 -6.16
C VAL A 195 -2.63 20.33 -7.43
N CYS A 196 -1.39 20.79 -7.49
CA CYS A 196 -0.87 21.58 -8.60
C CYS A 196 -0.41 20.75 -9.80
N SER A 197 -0.49 21.34 -11.00
CA SER A 197 0.16 20.83 -12.21
C SER A 197 1.68 20.85 -12.11
N GLY A 198 2.34 20.24 -13.12
CA GLY A 198 3.77 20.35 -13.34
C GLY A 198 4.29 21.78 -13.47
N TRP A 199 5.62 21.90 -13.50
CA TRP A 199 6.31 23.19 -13.59
C TRP A 199 5.86 23.99 -14.82
N ASN A 200 5.74 25.32 -14.69
CA ASN A 200 5.23 26.26 -15.70
C ASN A 200 3.80 26.00 -16.21
N LYS A 201 3.00 25.18 -15.51
CA LYS A 201 1.59 24.98 -15.83
C LYS A 201 0.70 25.64 -14.78
N LYS A 202 -0.43 26.19 -15.23
CA LYS A 202 -1.33 26.99 -14.37
C LYS A 202 -2.35 26.13 -13.65
N GLY A 203 -2.89 25.09 -14.29
CA GLY A 203 -4.00 24.30 -13.76
C GLY A 203 -3.75 23.70 -12.37
N ALA A 204 -4.82 23.58 -11.60
CA ALA A 204 -4.79 22.98 -10.26
C ALA A 204 -6.07 22.18 -10.00
N VAL A 205 -6.06 21.37 -8.95
CA VAL A 205 -7.27 20.73 -8.42
C VAL A 205 -7.41 21.13 -6.96
N LEU A 206 -8.50 21.79 -6.62
CA LEU A 206 -8.93 21.98 -5.24
C LEU A 206 -9.43 20.65 -4.69
N THR A 207 -8.81 20.17 -3.64
CA THR A 207 -9.21 18.98 -2.92
C THR A 207 -9.79 19.37 -1.56
N LEU A 208 -10.92 18.79 -1.21
CA LEU A 208 -11.54 18.91 0.10
C LEU A 208 -11.75 17.51 0.65
N LEU A 209 -11.09 17.18 1.75
CA LEU A 209 -11.14 15.87 2.39
C LEU A 209 -11.91 15.96 3.70
N GLU A 210 -13.01 15.22 3.83
CA GLU A 210 -13.77 15.15 5.08
C GLU A 210 -13.01 14.32 6.11
N ARG A 211 -12.81 14.87 7.32
CA ARG A 211 -11.83 14.32 8.29
C ARG A 211 -12.25 12.99 8.90
N LYS A 212 -13.55 12.71 9.04
CA LYS A 212 -14.07 11.48 9.66
C LYS A 212 -14.12 10.32 8.66
N THR A 213 -14.83 10.53 7.55
CA THR A 213 -15.17 9.55 6.50
C THR A 213 -14.12 9.48 5.41
N ARG A 214 -13.20 10.46 5.34
CA ARG A 214 -12.14 10.56 4.32
C ARG A 214 -12.66 10.68 2.89
N TYR A 215 -13.90 11.15 2.77
CA TYR A 215 -14.53 11.46 1.50
C TYR A 215 -13.86 12.65 0.86
N LEU A 216 -13.49 12.49 -0.40
CA LEU A 216 -12.75 13.47 -1.16
C LEU A 216 -13.66 14.13 -2.19
N VAL A 217 -13.76 15.45 -2.13
CA VAL A 217 -14.30 16.28 -3.20
C VAL A 217 -13.12 16.90 -3.95
N SER A 218 -13.18 16.88 -5.28
CA SER A 218 -12.15 17.45 -6.14
C SER A 218 -12.77 18.36 -7.20
N ILE A 219 -12.24 19.58 -7.34
CA ILE A 219 -12.72 20.57 -8.31
C ILE A 219 -11.52 21.04 -9.15
N LYS A 220 -11.62 20.92 -10.48
CA LYS A 220 -10.59 21.40 -11.41
C LYS A 220 -10.61 22.93 -11.43
N LEU A 221 -9.43 23.54 -11.31
CA LEU A 221 -9.22 24.98 -11.38
C LEU A 221 -8.38 25.34 -12.62
N PRO A 222 -8.64 26.49 -13.26
CA PRO A 222 -7.84 26.98 -14.37
C PRO A 222 -6.44 27.45 -13.92
N ASP A 223 -6.34 27.99 -12.71
CA ASP A 223 -5.10 28.44 -12.09
C ASP A 223 -5.11 28.25 -10.56
N LYS A 224 -4.02 28.66 -9.91
CA LYS A 224 -3.82 28.58 -8.44
C LYS A 224 -4.21 29.87 -7.71
N LYS A 225 -4.93 30.78 -8.37
CA LYS A 225 -5.25 32.08 -7.77
C LYS A 225 -6.39 31.94 -6.77
N ALA A 226 -6.43 32.84 -5.79
CA ALA A 226 -7.45 32.84 -4.76
C ALA A 226 -8.87 33.02 -5.34
N GLU A 227 -9.02 33.84 -6.39
CA GLU A 227 -10.30 34.06 -7.06
C GLU A 227 -10.86 32.79 -7.70
N SER A 228 -9.98 31.93 -8.23
CA SER A 228 -10.35 30.62 -8.78
C SER A 228 -10.83 29.67 -7.68
N VAL A 229 -10.20 29.71 -6.50
CA VAL A 229 -10.62 28.95 -5.32
C VAL A 229 -11.98 29.43 -4.82
N ASP A 230 -12.17 30.75 -4.70
CA ASP A 230 -13.42 31.37 -4.29
C ASP A 230 -14.57 30.96 -5.22
N ALA A 231 -14.35 31.01 -6.54
CA ALA A 231 -15.32 30.59 -7.54
C ALA A 231 -15.70 29.10 -7.40
N ALA A 232 -14.71 28.23 -7.14
CA ALA A 232 -14.95 26.80 -6.92
C ALA A 232 -15.75 26.52 -5.64
N LEU A 233 -15.48 27.25 -4.56
CA LEU A 233 -16.22 27.14 -3.31
C LEU A 233 -17.65 27.69 -3.43
N ASN A 234 -17.84 28.79 -4.16
CA ASN A 234 -19.16 29.30 -4.53
C ASN A 234 -19.95 28.26 -5.34
N PHE A 235 -19.31 27.60 -6.30
CA PHE A 235 -19.92 26.53 -7.07
C PHE A 235 -20.33 25.34 -6.19
N LEU A 236 -19.47 24.94 -5.25
CA LEU A 236 -19.77 23.87 -4.30
C LEU A 236 -20.97 24.21 -3.41
N GLU A 237 -21.02 25.41 -2.85
CA GLU A 237 -22.15 25.89 -2.05
C GLU A 237 -23.45 25.85 -2.85
N LYS A 238 -23.45 26.38 -4.08
CA LYS A 238 -24.62 26.35 -4.97
C LYS A 238 -25.09 24.92 -5.26
N LYS A 239 -24.16 23.97 -5.41
CA LYS A 239 -24.48 22.56 -5.64
C LYS A 239 -25.11 21.89 -4.42
N LEU A 240 -24.64 22.22 -3.21
CA LEU A 240 -25.17 21.69 -1.95
C LEU A 240 -26.45 22.40 -1.49
N LYS A 241 -26.71 23.62 -2.00
CA LYS A 241 -27.86 24.46 -1.64
C LYS A 241 -27.98 24.60 -0.12
N GLY A 242 -29.21 24.58 0.42
CA GLY A 242 -29.47 24.67 1.86
C GLY A 242 -28.88 23.55 2.72
N LYS A 243 -28.27 22.51 2.13
CA LYS A 243 -27.59 21.43 2.87
C LYS A 243 -26.12 21.76 3.17
N ALA A 244 -25.56 22.81 2.56
CA ALA A 244 -24.13 23.13 2.64
C ALA A 244 -23.63 23.23 4.10
N SER A 245 -24.31 23.98 4.96
CA SER A 245 -23.90 24.19 6.36
C SER A 245 -23.99 22.93 7.23
N LYS A 246 -24.83 21.96 6.85
CA LYS A 246 -24.95 20.66 7.55
C LYS A 246 -23.84 19.70 7.15
N ILE A 247 -23.39 19.76 5.89
CA ILE A 247 -22.36 18.90 5.31
C ILE A 247 -20.96 19.46 5.57
N ILE A 248 -20.82 20.78 5.57
CA ILE A 248 -19.56 21.51 5.73
C ILE A 248 -19.75 22.48 6.90
N ARG A 249 -19.29 22.07 8.08
CA ARG A 249 -19.25 22.90 9.29
C ARG A 249 -18.02 23.78 9.30
N SER A 250 -16.87 23.20 8.96
CA SER A 250 -15.61 23.95 8.85
C SER A 250 -14.67 23.40 7.77
N ILE A 251 -13.80 24.25 7.26
CA ILE A 251 -12.70 23.88 6.36
C ILE A 251 -11.38 24.36 6.95
N THR A 252 -10.36 23.51 6.90
CA THR A 252 -8.99 23.82 7.31
C THR A 252 -8.10 23.95 6.10
N PHE A 253 -7.44 25.08 5.91
CA PHE A 253 -6.44 25.27 4.86
C PHE A 253 -5.03 25.37 5.47
N ASP A 254 -4.00 25.29 4.62
CA ASP A 254 -2.69 25.82 4.99
C ASP A 254 -2.66 27.33 4.86
N ASN A 255 -1.57 27.92 5.34
CA ASN A 255 -1.29 29.35 5.21
C ASN A 255 -0.76 29.69 3.80
N GLY A 256 -1.34 29.09 2.75
CA GLY A 256 -1.03 29.36 1.36
C GLY A 256 -1.71 30.62 0.84
N ARG A 257 -1.09 31.33 -0.11
CA ARG A 257 -1.63 32.59 -0.67
C ARG A 257 -2.91 32.35 -1.47
N GLU A 258 -3.06 31.17 -2.05
CA GLU A 258 -4.28 30.70 -2.72
C GLU A 258 -5.52 30.66 -1.82
N PHE A 259 -5.34 30.61 -0.49
CA PHE A 259 -6.41 30.57 0.49
C PHE A 259 -6.48 31.85 1.33
N SER A 260 -5.82 32.93 0.90
CA SER A 260 -5.70 34.17 1.68
C SER A 260 -7.01 34.96 1.82
N HIS A 261 -8.01 34.71 0.96
CA HIS A 261 -9.31 35.39 1.00
C HIS A 261 -10.26 34.81 2.07
N ASP A 262 -9.81 34.68 3.32
CA ASP A 262 -10.53 34.04 4.42
C ASP A 262 -11.98 34.53 4.58
N LYS A 263 -12.20 35.85 4.56
CA LYS A 263 -13.52 36.47 4.68
C LYS A 263 -14.43 36.11 3.50
N VAL A 264 -13.89 36.08 2.28
CA VAL A 264 -14.65 35.71 1.08
C VAL A 264 -15.01 34.23 1.10
N ILE A 265 -14.08 33.40 1.56
CA ILE A 265 -14.29 31.96 1.70
C ILE A 265 -15.35 31.65 2.77
N GLU A 266 -15.39 32.38 3.89
CA GLU A 266 -16.43 32.22 4.91
C GLU A 266 -17.79 32.81 4.50
N GLN A 267 -17.82 33.79 3.60
CA GLN A 267 -19.03 34.50 3.21
C GLN A 267 -19.90 33.68 2.24
N SER A 268 -21.17 33.45 2.58
CA SER A 268 -22.10 32.73 1.69
C SER A 268 -22.38 33.52 0.40
N CYS A 269 -22.36 32.83 -0.74
CA CYS A 269 -22.77 33.40 -2.03
C CYS A 269 -24.29 33.33 -2.26
N LEU A 270 -25.01 32.55 -1.45
CA LEU A 270 -26.47 32.44 -1.48
C LEU A 270 -27.15 33.46 -0.56
N ASN A 271 -26.51 33.81 0.55
CA ASN A 271 -27.00 34.84 1.48
C ASN A 271 -25.83 35.66 2.03
N LYS A 272 -25.68 36.89 1.52
CA LYS A 272 -24.57 37.79 1.90
C LYS A 272 -24.56 38.19 3.39
N ASN A 273 -25.63 37.94 4.13
CA ASN A 273 -25.69 38.24 5.57
C ASN A 273 -25.32 37.04 6.46
N LYS A 274 -24.96 35.89 5.87
CA LYS A 274 -24.63 34.67 6.62
C LYS A 274 -23.28 34.11 6.20
N LYS A 275 -22.58 33.52 7.16
CA LYS A 275 -21.42 32.66 6.87
C LYS A 275 -21.90 31.31 6.35
N ARG A 276 -21.20 30.76 5.37
CA ARG A 276 -21.50 29.42 4.81
C ARG A 276 -20.88 28.28 5.60
N TRP A 277 -19.68 28.49 6.14
CA TRP A 277 -18.94 27.58 7.01
C TRP A 277 -17.83 28.34 7.73
N LYS A 278 -17.21 27.71 8.72
CA LYS A 278 -16.06 28.25 9.44
C LYS A 278 -14.74 27.90 8.75
N VAL A 279 -13.77 28.80 8.72
CA VAL A 279 -12.43 28.55 8.15
C VAL A 279 -11.37 28.63 9.24
N TYR A 280 -10.39 27.72 9.17
CA TYR A 280 -9.22 27.71 10.03
C TYR A 280 -7.94 27.53 9.21
N TYR A 281 -6.84 28.09 9.69
CA TYR A 281 -5.53 28.05 9.03
C TYR A 281 -4.50 27.33 9.89
N CYS A 282 -3.74 26.44 9.26
CA CYS A 282 -2.59 25.79 9.89
C CYS A 282 -1.46 26.78 10.10
N HIS A 283 -0.55 26.43 11.00
CA HIS A 283 0.65 27.21 11.23
C HIS A 283 1.52 27.27 9.96
N PRO A 284 2.10 28.45 9.63
CA PRO A 284 3.08 28.56 8.55
C PRO A 284 4.17 27.48 8.67
N TYR A 285 4.62 26.95 7.53
CA TYR A 285 5.69 25.94 7.45
C TYR A 285 5.46 24.63 8.22
N THR A 286 4.22 24.34 8.64
CA THR A 286 3.89 23.18 9.48
C THR A 286 3.01 22.18 8.71
N SER A 287 3.62 21.43 7.78
CA SER A 287 2.87 20.50 6.92
C SER A 287 2.24 19.31 7.65
N CYS A 288 2.79 18.91 8.81
CA CYS A 288 2.34 17.75 9.58
C CYS A 288 0.93 17.91 10.18
N GLU A 289 0.44 19.14 10.34
CA GLU A 289 -0.92 19.43 10.84
C GLU A 289 -2.03 18.94 9.88
N ARG A 290 -1.68 18.66 8.62
CA ARG A 290 -2.60 18.17 7.58
C ARG A 290 -2.13 16.84 6.96
N GLY A 291 -1.62 15.92 7.77
CA GLY A 291 -1.15 14.62 7.29
C GLY A 291 -2.19 13.79 6.49
N SER A 292 -3.50 14.08 6.61
CA SER A 292 -4.54 13.42 5.80
C SER A 292 -4.48 13.81 4.33
N ASN A 293 -4.16 15.08 4.05
CA ASN A 293 -4.09 15.60 2.69
C ASN A 293 -2.95 14.99 1.89
N GLU A 294 -1.78 14.76 2.50
CA GLU A 294 -0.65 14.10 1.83
C GLU A 294 -1.05 12.71 1.32
N ASN A 295 -1.74 11.93 2.16
CA ASN A 295 -2.23 10.61 1.76
C ASN A 295 -3.30 10.69 0.67
N ALA A 296 -4.27 11.61 0.80
CA ALA A 296 -5.32 11.80 -0.21
C ALA A 296 -4.76 12.24 -1.56
N ASN A 297 -3.79 13.15 -1.57
CA ASN A 297 -3.08 13.58 -2.77
C ASN A 297 -2.31 12.43 -3.41
N GLY A 298 -1.65 11.58 -2.61
CA GLY A 298 -1.00 10.36 -3.10
C GLY A 298 -2.00 9.41 -3.79
N LEU A 299 -3.20 9.26 -3.23
CA LEU A 299 -4.27 8.46 -3.83
C LEU A 299 -4.79 9.07 -5.14
N LEU A 300 -5.00 10.39 -5.21
CA LEU A 300 -5.37 11.07 -6.47
C LEU A 300 -4.32 10.89 -7.55
N ARG A 301 -3.04 10.93 -7.18
CA ARG A 301 -1.92 10.73 -8.11
C ARG A 301 -1.94 9.31 -8.67
N ARG A 302 -2.29 8.33 -7.84
CA ARG A 302 -2.51 6.92 -8.26
C ARG A 302 -3.75 6.75 -9.15
N ALA A 303 -4.81 7.52 -8.88
CA ALA A 303 -6.10 7.43 -9.54
C ALA A 303 -6.14 7.99 -10.98
N GLY A 304 -5.07 8.65 -11.43
CA GLY A 304 -4.99 9.19 -12.79
C GLY A 304 -4.57 10.65 -12.91
N ILE A 305 -4.06 11.28 -11.83
CA ILE A 305 -3.51 12.64 -11.89
C ILE A 305 -2.00 12.62 -11.53
N PRO A 306 -1.11 12.03 -12.35
CA PRO A 306 0.31 11.88 -12.01
C PRO A 306 1.00 13.21 -11.70
N LYS A 307 2.09 13.15 -10.94
CA LYS A 307 2.92 14.35 -10.67
C LYS A 307 3.52 14.84 -11.99
N GLY A 308 3.54 16.16 -12.20
CA GLY A 308 4.06 16.75 -13.44
C GLY A 308 3.05 16.83 -14.58
N CYS A 309 1.88 16.17 -14.47
CA CYS A 309 0.82 16.26 -15.45
C CYS A 309 0.31 17.72 -15.60
N ASP A 310 -0.04 18.08 -16.83
CA ASP A 310 -0.73 19.33 -17.13
C ASP A 310 -2.23 19.18 -16.85
N ILE A 311 -2.66 19.61 -15.66
CA ILE A 311 -4.05 19.48 -15.21
C ILE A 311 -4.99 20.26 -16.14
N SER A 312 -4.52 21.34 -16.76
CA SER A 312 -5.31 22.13 -17.71
C SER A 312 -5.81 21.28 -18.88
N ASN A 313 -4.99 20.34 -19.35
CA ASN A 313 -5.29 19.47 -20.50
C ASN A 313 -6.05 18.19 -20.13
N LEU A 314 -6.36 17.97 -18.85
CA LEU A 314 -7.15 16.80 -18.46
C LEU A 314 -8.56 16.87 -19.06
N GLU A 315 -9.01 15.72 -19.58
CA GLU A 315 -10.36 15.50 -20.10
C GLU A 315 -11.43 15.98 -19.08
N LYS A 316 -12.56 16.44 -19.61
CA LYS A 316 -13.74 16.75 -18.79
C LYS A 316 -14.10 15.52 -17.94
N GLY A 317 -14.21 15.72 -16.63
CA GLY A 317 -14.55 14.64 -15.70
C GLY A 317 -13.39 13.74 -15.26
N ALA A 318 -12.18 13.86 -15.81
CA ALA A 318 -11.03 13.06 -15.36
C ALA A 318 -10.74 13.24 -13.85
N VAL A 319 -10.83 14.48 -13.37
CA VAL A 319 -10.67 14.81 -11.95
C VAL A 319 -11.78 14.17 -11.09
N ALA A 320 -13.03 14.17 -11.58
CA ALA A 320 -14.15 13.54 -10.89
C ALA A 320 -14.01 12.01 -10.87
N LYS A 321 -13.59 11.38 -11.98
CA LYS A 321 -13.27 9.94 -12.06
C LYS A 321 -12.17 9.57 -11.06
N ALA A 322 -11.13 10.39 -10.95
CA ALA A 322 -10.05 10.19 -9.99
C ALA A 322 -10.57 10.25 -8.54
N ALA A 323 -11.37 11.26 -8.18
CA ALA A 323 -11.95 11.34 -6.84
C ALA A 323 -12.96 10.21 -6.55
N GLN A 324 -13.75 9.79 -7.54
CA GLN A 324 -14.64 8.64 -7.41
C GLN A 324 -13.83 7.39 -7.07
N TRP A 325 -12.76 7.11 -7.81
CA TRP A 325 -11.87 6.00 -7.52
C TRP A 325 -11.30 6.07 -6.09
N VAL A 326 -10.89 7.26 -5.64
CA VAL A 326 -10.39 7.47 -4.26
C VAL A 326 -11.50 7.20 -3.23
N ASN A 327 -12.74 7.56 -3.53
CA ASN A 327 -13.88 7.36 -2.64
C ASN A 327 -14.41 5.93 -2.63
N GLU A 328 -14.20 5.18 -3.70
CA GLU A 328 -14.56 3.75 -3.84
C GLU A 328 -13.49 2.81 -3.28
N LEU A 329 -12.26 3.28 -3.06
CA LEU A 329 -11.19 2.48 -2.46
C LEU A 329 -11.57 2.05 -1.02
N PRO A 330 -11.63 0.74 -0.72
CA PRO A 330 -11.79 0.23 0.63
C PRO A 330 -10.62 0.67 1.52
N ARG A 331 -10.90 1.17 2.73
CA ARG A 331 -9.85 1.68 3.64
C ARG A 331 -9.90 1.02 5.00
N GLU A 332 -8.76 0.50 5.45
CA GLU A 332 -8.63 -0.13 6.77
C GLU A 332 -9.06 0.79 7.92
N ILE A 333 -8.73 2.08 7.86
CA ILE A 333 -9.14 3.09 8.86
C ILE A 333 -10.67 3.23 9.01
N LEU A 334 -11.44 2.77 8.02
CA LEU A 334 -12.90 2.76 8.02
C LEU A 334 -13.47 1.34 8.20
N GLY A 335 -12.68 0.40 8.72
CA GLY A 335 -13.08 -1.02 8.79
C GLY A 335 -13.28 -1.64 7.41
N PHE A 336 -12.49 -1.21 6.43
CA PHE A 336 -12.59 -1.57 5.01
C PHE A 336 -13.87 -1.12 4.29
N LYS A 337 -14.71 -0.29 4.90
CA LYS A 337 -15.73 0.46 4.15
C LYS A 337 -15.06 1.44 3.17
N THR A 338 -15.77 1.77 2.11
CA THR A 338 -15.35 2.84 1.19
C THR A 338 -15.69 4.21 1.81
N ALA A 339 -14.94 5.25 1.42
CA ALA A 339 -15.25 6.60 1.90
C ALA A 339 -16.63 7.06 1.43
N ALA A 340 -17.07 6.62 0.23
CA ALA A 340 -18.42 6.87 -0.27
C ALA A 340 -19.50 6.25 0.62
N GLN A 341 -19.33 5.00 1.07
CA GLN A 341 -20.24 4.33 2.00
C GLN A 341 -20.30 5.05 3.35
N ALA A 342 -19.14 5.32 3.95
CA ALA A 342 -19.05 6.00 5.24
C ALA A 342 -19.67 7.41 5.19
N PHE A 343 -19.44 8.15 4.10
CA PHE A 343 -20.06 9.46 3.89
C PHE A 343 -21.58 9.37 3.76
N ARG A 344 -22.07 8.40 2.98
CA ARG A 344 -23.50 8.16 2.82
C ARG A 344 -24.18 7.84 4.16
N GLU A 345 -23.57 7.00 4.99
CA GLU A 345 -24.07 6.70 6.35
C GLU A 345 -24.23 7.95 7.21
N GLU A 346 -23.29 8.89 7.16
CA GLU A 346 -23.40 10.16 7.89
C GLU A 346 -24.49 11.07 7.32
N LEU A 347 -24.67 11.11 5.99
CA LEU A 347 -25.77 11.85 5.36
C LEU A 347 -27.15 11.30 5.77
N PHE A 348 -27.28 9.97 5.90
CA PHE A 348 -28.48 9.32 6.43
C PHE A 348 -28.76 9.74 7.87
N LYS A 349 -27.74 9.71 8.74
CA LYS A 349 -27.87 10.16 10.15
C LYS A 349 -28.34 11.62 10.24
N LEU A 350 -27.93 12.46 9.29
CA LEU A 350 -28.34 13.87 9.19
C LEU A 350 -29.69 14.08 8.48
N LYS A 351 -30.38 13.01 8.05
CA LYS A 351 -31.64 13.05 7.28
C LYS A 351 -31.52 13.91 6.01
N LEU A 352 -30.36 13.89 5.37
CA LEU A 352 -30.10 14.66 4.14
C LEU A 352 -30.41 13.87 2.86
N ILE A 353 -30.53 12.56 3.00
CA ILE A 353 -30.89 11.59 1.97
C ILE A 353 -31.90 10.60 2.56
N ALA A 354 -32.72 10.02 1.68
CA ALA A 354 -33.77 9.06 2.02
C ALA A 354 -33.23 7.64 2.10
#